data_AF-A0A1S3S0W7-F1
#
_entry.id   AF-A0A1S3S0W7-F1
#
_cell.length_a   1.000
_cell.length_b   1.000
_cell.length_c   1.000
_cell.angle_alpha   90.00
_cell.angle_beta   90.00
_cell.angle_gamma   90.00
#
_symmetry.space_group_name_H-M   'P 1'
#
loop_
_entity.id
_entity.type
_entity.pdbx_description
1 polymer ?
#
loop_
_entity_poly.entity_id
_entity_poly.type
_entity_poly.pdbx_seq_one_letter_code
_entity_poly.pdbx_strand_id
1 'polypeptide(L)'
;DDELFLMKLINRPMLILRGENGFVCHHKSSNTLDANRSVYDIFSLLFSDGAYHIKSVGGKFWYVSCSGLVCSDGDKPEDFFLEFLEHGRVGIKGKNGKYLRGDSGTLKGDAATVDPSCLWEY
;
A
#
# COMPACT_ATOMS: atom_id res chain seq x y z
N ASP A 1 16.41 -6.69 22.97
CA ASP A 1 16.85 -6.88 21.58
C ASP A 1 16.87 -8.33 21.13
N ASP A 2 17.17 -9.29 22.02
CA ASP A 2 17.26 -10.72 21.68
C ASP A 2 15.95 -11.40 21.21
N GLU A 3 14.82 -10.69 21.30
CA GLU A 3 13.49 -11.18 20.90
C GLU A 3 12.96 -10.51 19.61
N LEU A 4 13.75 -9.64 18.97
CA LEU A 4 13.37 -8.95 17.75
C LEU A 4 13.63 -9.82 16.52
N PHE A 5 12.62 -9.94 15.67
CA PHE A 5 12.71 -10.68 14.41
C PHE A 5 12.42 -9.78 13.23
N LEU A 6 13.16 -10.00 12.15
CA LEU A 6 12.94 -9.35 10.88
C LEU A 6 12.09 -10.25 9.98
N MET A 7 10.86 -9.84 9.72
CA MET A 7 9.96 -10.55 8.82
C MET A 7 10.07 -10.01 7.40
N LYS A 8 10.40 -10.89 6.45
CA LYS A 8 10.44 -10.58 5.01
C LYS A 8 9.47 -11.46 4.23
N LEU A 9 8.54 -10.84 3.52
CA LEU A 9 7.64 -11.50 2.59
C LEU A 9 8.36 -11.78 1.27
N ILE A 10 8.71 -13.05 1.03
CA ILE A 10 9.52 -13.47 -0.13
C ILE A 10 8.68 -13.95 -1.33
N ASN A 11 7.46 -14.40 -1.08
CA ASN A 11 6.56 -14.99 -2.09
C ASN A 11 5.62 -13.96 -2.73
N ARG A 12 5.95 -12.66 -2.62
CA ARG A 12 5.23 -11.53 -3.22
C ARG A 12 6.19 -10.48 -3.80
N PRO A 13 7.03 -10.82 -4.79
CA PRO A 13 7.81 -9.81 -5.51
C PRO A 13 6.91 -8.87 -6.34
N MET A 14 5.75 -9.38 -6.75
CA MET A 14 4.66 -8.63 -7.37
C MET A 14 3.49 -8.54 -6.39
N LEU A 15 2.87 -7.38 -6.32
CA LEU A 15 1.79 -7.04 -5.42
C LEU A 15 0.56 -6.62 -6.22
N ILE A 16 -0.56 -7.25 -5.95
CA ILE A 16 -1.89 -6.85 -6.39
C ILE A 16 -2.70 -6.65 -5.12
N LEU A 17 -3.36 -5.51 -4.96
CA LEU A 17 -4.16 -5.22 -3.78
C LEU A 17 -5.63 -5.17 -4.14
N ARG A 18 -6.45 -5.92 -3.39
CA ARG A 18 -7.91 -5.85 -3.45
C ARG A 18 -8.49 -5.50 -2.09
N GLY A 19 -9.21 -4.39 -2.03
CA GLY A 19 -9.99 -3.97 -0.86
C GLY A 19 -11.47 -4.27 -1.04
N GLU A 20 -12.29 -3.76 -0.11
CA GLU A 20 -13.74 -3.97 -0.10
C GLU A 20 -14.45 -3.51 -1.39
N ASN A 21 -13.99 -2.40 -1.98
CA ASN A 21 -14.63 -1.78 -3.15
C ASN A 21 -14.00 -2.20 -4.50
N GLY A 22 -12.96 -3.02 -4.50
CA GLY A 22 -12.27 -3.45 -5.72
C GLY A 22 -10.74 -3.42 -5.61
N PHE A 23 -10.09 -3.42 -6.76
CA PHE A 23 -8.63 -3.41 -6.85
C PHE A 23 -8.05 -2.00 -6.80
N VAL A 24 -6.79 -1.94 -6.37
CA VAL A 24 -5.97 -0.73 -6.44
C VAL A 24 -5.36 -0.58 -7.84
N CYS A 25 -5.49 0.61 -8.45
CA CYS A 25 -4.90 0.93 -9.76
C CYS A 25 -4.44 2.38 -9.83
N HIS A 26 -3.65 2.71 -10.85
CA HIS A 26 -3.39 4.09 -11.24
C HIS A 26 -4.68 4.78 -11.66
N HIS A 27 -4.88 5.99 -11.14
CA HIS A 27 -5.92 6.87 -11.65
C HIS A 27 -5.54 7.33 -13.07
N LYS A 28 -6.53 7.48 -13.95
CA LYS A 28 -6.28 7.70 -15.39
C LYS A 28 -5.68 9.06 -15.73
N SER A 29 -5.89 10.07 -14.89
CA SER A 29 -5.56 11.47 -15.20
C SER A 29 -4.81 12.19 -14.09
N SER A 30 -4.30 11.46 -13.09
CA SER A 30 -3.51 12.02 -11.99
C SER A 30 -2.48 11.00 -11.53
N ASN A 31 -1.61 11.42 -10.62
CA ASN A 31 -0.63 10.55 -9.97
C ASN A 31 -1.20 9.74 -8.79
N THR A 32 -2.49 9.87 -8.50
CA THR A 32 -3.14 9.18 -7.37
C THR A 32 -3.53 7.76 -7.75
N LEU A 33 -3.87 6.96 -6.74
CA LEU A 33 -4.35 5.60 -6.92
C LEU A 33 -5.84 5.50 -6.60
N ASP A 34 -6.57 4.77 -7.45
CA ASP A 34 -7.95 4.35 -7.20
C ASP A 34 -7.96 3.06 -6.38
N ALA A 35 -9.02 2.84 -5.60
CA ALA A 35 -9.21 1.66 -4.75
C ALA A 35 -10.58 0.98 -4.97
N ASN A 36 -11.22 1.22 -6.12
CA ASN A 36 -12.56 0.72 -6.46
C ASN A 36 -12.66 0.15 -7.88
N ARG A 37 -11.55 -0.31 -8.45
CA ARG A 37 -11.50 -0.74 -9.86
C ARG A 37 -11.85 -2.22 -10.00
N SER A 38 -12.49 -2.59 -11.11
CA SER A 38 -12.79 -3.98 -11.47
C SER A 38 -11.63 -4.72 -12.14
N VAL A 39 -10.61 -3.98 -12.56
CA VAL A 39 -9.33 -4.47 -13.09
C VAL A 39 -8.23 -4.15 -12.08
N TYR A 40 -7.11 -4.85 -12.15
CA TYR A 40 -5.98 -4.65 -11.25
C TYR A 40 -4.74 -4.12 -11.98
N ASP A 41 -3.93 -3.35 -11.26
CA ASP A 41 -2.55 -3.08 -11.64
C ASP A 41 -1.60 -3.93 -10.79
N ILE A 42 -0.42 -4.18 -11.35
CA ILE A 42 0.66 -4.91 -10.69
C ILE A 42 1.71 -3.92 -10.21
N PHE A 43 2.08 -4.02 -8.94
CA PHE A 43 3.16 -3.25 -8.33
C PHE A 43 4.30 -4.19 -7.93
N SER A 44 5.52 -3.65 -7.80
CA SER A 44 6.64 -4.38 -7.22
C SER A 44 6.74 -4.07 -5.73
N LEU A 45 6.95 -5.11 -4.91
CA LEU A 45 7.14 -4.96 -3.47
C LEU A 45 8.62 -5.21 -3.14
N LEU A 46 9.31 -4.18 -2.71
CA LEU A 46 10.74 -4.21 -2.45
C LEU A 46 10.98 -4.15 -0.95
N PHE A 47 11.64 -5.16 -0.39
CA PHE A 47 11.97 -5.20 1.03
C PHE A 47 13.13 -4.26 1.36
N SER A 48 12.99 -3.49 2.45
CA SER A 48 13.99 -2.57 2.97
C SER A 48 13.97 -2.59 4.50
N ASP A 49 14.82 -3.41 5.11
CA ASP A 49 15.07 -3.45 6.57
C ASP A 49 13.81 -3.42 7.45
N GLY A 50 12.84 -4.29 7.13
CA GLY A 50 11.59 -4.42 7.90
C GLY A 50 10.45 -3.57 7.36
N ALA A 51 10.76 -2.57 6.54
CA ALA A 51 9.80 -1.84 5.73
C ALA A 51 9.75 -2.40 4.30
N TYR A 52 8.80 -1.87 3.54
CA TYR A 52 8.61 -2.17 2.13
C TYR A 52 8.44 -0.89 1.32
N HIS A 53 9.00 -0.89 0.12
CA HIS A 53 8.77 0.13 -0.89
C HIS A 53 7.88 -0.46 -1.97
N ILE A 54 6.81 0.25 -2.32
CA ILE A 54 5.90 -0.16 -3.38
C ILE A 54 6.23 0.65 -4.63
N LYS A 55 6.54 -0.04 -5.72
CA LYS A 55 7.04 0.56 -6.96
C LYS A 55 6.11 0.21 -8.12
N SER A 56 5.66 1.22 -8.85
CA SER A 56 4.88 1.06 -10.07
C SER A 56 5.76 0.56 -11.22
N VAL A 57 5.14 -0.06 -12.23
CA VAL A 57 5.82 -0.58 -13.44
C VAL A 57 6.67 0.49 -14.13
N GLY A 58 6.24 1.75 -14.12
CA GLY A 58 6.97 2.90 -14.66
C GLY A 58 8.22 3.32 -13.87
N GLY A 59 8.60 2.59 -12.82
CA GLY A 59 9.81 2.85 -12.06
C GLY A 59 9.64 3.82 -10.89
N LYS A 60 8.44 4.37 -10.71
CA LYS A 60 8.10 5.35 -9.67
C LYS A 60 7.60 4.67 -8.40
N PHE A 61 7.76 5.35 -7.28
CA PHE A 61 7.43 4.83 -5.96
C PHE A 61 6.14 5.43 -5.42
N TRP A 62 5.48 4.65 -4.58
CA TRP A 62 4.38 5.11 -3.78
C TRP A 62 4.87 6.04 -2.67
N TYR A 63 4.06 7.05 -2.36
CA TYR A 63 4.23 7.92 -1.20
C TYR A 63 2.88 8.44 -0.72
N VAL A 64 2.83 8.93 0.53
CA VAL A 64 1.64 9.62 1.06
C VAL A 64 1.87 11.12 0.99
N SER A 65 1.02 11.82 0.23
CA SER A 65 1.11 13.28 0.09
C SER A 65 0.71 13.99 1.39
N CYS A 66 0.98 15.29 1.49
CA CYS A 66 0.54 16.11 2.62
C CYS A 66 -0.99 16.21 2.77
N SER A 67 -1.74 15.95 1.69
CA SER A 67 -3.21 15.87 1.71
C SER A 67 -3.73 14.48 2.10
N GLY A 68 -2.83 13.53 2.42
CA GLY A 68 -3.19 12.17 2.82
C GLY A 68 -3.55 11.25 1.64
N LEU A 69 -3.38 11.69 0.40
CA LEU A 69 -3.58 10.84 -0.78
C LEU A 69 -2.35 9.95 -1.01
N VAL A 70 -2.56 8.72 -1.48
CA VAL A 70 -1.46 7.89 -1.97
C VAL A 70 -1.21 8.20 -3.43
N CYS A 71 0.03 8.58 -3.73
CA CYS A 71 0.50 8.94 -5.06
C CYS A 71 1.58 7.95 -5.51
N SER A 72 1.75 7.76 -6.81
CA SER A 72 2.61 6.73 -7.40
C SER A 72 3.67 7.27 -8.38
N ASP A 73 3.98 8.55 -8.33
CA ASP A 73 4.97 9.23 -9.18
C ASP A 73 6.24 9.63 -8.41
N GLY A 74 6.45 9.09 -7.20
CA GLY A 74 7.61 9.40 -6.37
C GLY A 74 8.93 8.94 -6.98
N ASP A 75 9.95 9.80 -6.93
CA ASP A 75 11.32 9.47 -7.36
C ASP A 75 12.13 8.70 -6.30
N LYS A 76 11.71 8.80 -5.04
CA LYS A 76 12.37 8.17 -3.90
C LYS A 76 11.41 7.20 -3.22
N PRO A 77 11.91 6.08 -2.69
CA PRO A 77 11.09 5.17 -1.92
C PRO A 77 10.62 5.81 -0.61
N GLU A 78 9.38 5.51 -0.23
CA GLU A 78 8.89 5.70 1.14
C GLU A 78 8.60 4.36 1.80
N ASP A 79 8.86 4.30 3.10
CA ASP A 79 8.64 3.11 3.91
C ASP A 79 7.14 2.91 4.18
N PHE A 80 6.69 1.71 3.86
CA PHE A 80 5.41 1.15 4.27
C PHE A 80 5.64 -0.10 5.12
N PHE A 81 4.79 -0.28 6.14
CA PHE A 81 4.85 -1.41 7.07
C PHE A 81 3.63 -2.30 6.87
N LEU A 82 3.87 -3.61 6.78
CA LEU A 82 2.82 -4.60 6.58
C LEU A 82 2.44 -5.23 7.93
N GLU A 83 1.18 -5.12 8.29
CA GLU A 83 0.60 -5.76 9.48
C GLU A 83 -0.39 -6.85 9.03
N PHE A 84 -0.08 -8.12 9.31
CA PHE A 84 -0.93 -9.27 8.92
C PHE A 84 -2.03 -9.49 9.96
N LEU A 85 -3.08 -8.68 9.86
CA LEU A 85 -4.14 -8.57 10.88
C LEU A 85 -5.23 -9.63 10.73
N GLU A 86 -5.46 -10.10 9.50
CA GLU A 86 -6.48 -11.11 9.18
C GLU A 86 -5.93 -12.15 8.21
N HIS A 87 -6.51 -13.36 8.21
CA HIS A 87 -6.07 -14.41 7.30
C HIS A 87 -6.28 -13.99 5.85
N GLY A 88 -5.18 -13.95 5.09
CA GLY A 88 -5.18 -13.55 3.68
C GLY A 88 -5.32 -12.05 3.44
N ARG A 89 -5.31 -11.23 4.49
CA ARG A 89 -5.41 -9.76 4.38
C ARG A 89 -4.32 -9.05 5.17
N VAL A 90 -3.91 -7.89 4.68
CA VAL A 90 -2.84 -7.08 5.26
C VAL A 90 -3.32 -5.65 5.47
N GLY A 91 -2.98 -5.08 6.62
CA GLY A 91 -3.01 -3.64 6.83
C GLY A 91 -1.68 -3.05 6.38
N ILE A 92 -1.73 -1.95 5.63
CA ILE A 92 -0.52 -1.26 5.15
C ILE A 92 -0.44 0.09 5.83
N LYS A 93 0.65 0.34 6.58
CA LYS A 93 0.86 1.57 7.34
C LYS A 93 1.96 2.40 6.68
N GLY A 94 1.69 3.66 6.40
CA GLY A 94 2.70 4.58 5.88
C GLY A 94 3.67 5.03 6.98
N LYS A 95 4.82 5.59 6.58
CA LYS A 95 5.77 6.27 7.50
C LYS A 95 5.15 7.33 8.42
N ASN A 96 3.98 7.86 8.04
CA ASN A 96 3.21 8.82 8.82
C ASN A 96 2.43 8.17 9.99
N GLY A 97 2.54 6.85 10.17
CA GLY A 97 1.88 6.10 11.24
C GLY A 97 0.40 5.82 10.99
N LYS A 98 -0.10 6.07 9.78
CA LYS A 98 -1.51 5.89 9.41
C LYS A 98 -1.68 4.76 8.40
N TYR A 99 -2.83 4.09 8.42
CA TYR A 99 -3.14 3.01 7.50
C TYR A 99 -3.63 3.54 6.15
N LEU A 100 -3.29 2.78 5.12
CA LEU A 100 -3.85 2.95 3.79
C LEU A 100 -5.28 2.42 3.76
N ARG A 101 -6.22 3.25 3.31
CA ARG A 101 -7.63 2.91 3.15
C ARG A 101 -8.20 3.33 1.81
N GLY A 102 -9.17 2.58 1.31
CA GLY A 102 -10.01 3.00 0.21
C GLY A 102 -11.12 3.92 0.70
N ASP A 103 -11.12 5.19 0.29
CA ASP A 103 -12.14 6.17 0.67
C ASP A 103 -12.72 6.86 -0.56
N SER A 104 -14.03 6.73 -0.76
CA SER A 104 -14.74 7.34 -1.89
C SER A 104 -14.12 7.02 -3.25
N GLY A 105 -13.52 5.84 -3.38
CA GLY A 105 -12.88 5.35 -4.61
C GLY A 105 -11.39 5.64 -4.75
N THR A 106 -10.81 6.47 -3.87
CA THR A 106 -9.38 6.83 -3.91
C THR A 106 -8.63 6.16 -2.76
N LEU A 107 -7.36 5.80 -2.99
CA LEU A 107 -6.48 5.30 -1.95
C LEU A 107 -5.90 6.47 -1.12
N LYS A 108 -6.11 6.44 0.19
CA LYS A 108 -5.62 7.44 1.14
C LYS A 108 -4.80 6.79 2.23
N GLY A 109 -3.78 7.49 2.75
CA GLY A 109 -2.95 7.08 3.89
C GLY A 109 -3.24 7.91 5.12
N ASP A 110 -4.51 8.03 5.50
CA ASP A 110 -5.00 8.96 6.53
C ASP A 110 -5.73 8.28 7.71
N ALA A 111 -5.88 6.95 7.70
CA ALA A 111 -6.62 6.23 8.73
C ALA A 111 -5.81 6.06 10.03
N ALA A 112 -6.34 6.53 11.16
CA ALA A 112 -5.67 6.43 12.45
C ALA A 112 -5.83 5.03 13.09
N THR A 113 -6.91 4.34 12.77
CA THR A 113 -7.26 3.01 13.26
C THR A 113 -7.60 2.10 12.09
N VAL A 114 -7.43 0.79 12.28
CA VAL A 114 -7.78 -0.21 11.27
C VAL A 114 -9.29 -0.42 11.26
N ASP A 115 -9.86 -0.41 10.07
CA ASP A 115 -11.22 -0.85 9.77
C ASP A 115 -11.21 -1.69 8.46
N PRO A 116 -12.35 -2.25 8.00
CA PRO A 116 -12.38 -3.05 6.78
C PRO A 116 -11.87 -2.33 5.53
N SER A 117 -11.99 -1.00 5.46
CA SER A 117 -11.48 -0.22 4.33
C SER A 117 -9.96 -0.14 4.29
N CYS A 118 -9.29 -0.50 5.39
CA CYS A 118 -7.84 -0.52 5.56
C CYS A 118 -7.18 -1.88 5.24
N LEU A 119 -7.99 -2.90 4.96
CA LEU A 119 -7.52 -4.28 4.78
C LEU A 119 -7.50 -4.68 3.31
N TRP A 120 -6.37 -5.28 2.90
CA TRP A 120 -6.11 -5.61 1.49
C TRP A 120 -5.76 -7.08 1.33
N GLU A 121 -6.43 -7.77 0.41
CA GLU A 121 -5.99 -9.08 -0.09
C GLU A 121 -4.75 -8.88 -0.99
N TYR A 122 -3.75 -9.76 -0.87
CA TYR A 122 -2.39 -9.57 -1.44
C TYR A 122 -1.77 -10.81 -2.12
#